data_AF-A0AAV7FY41-F1
#
_entry.id   AF-A0AAV7FY41-F1
#
_cell.length_a   1.000
_cell.length_b   1.000
_cell.length_c   1.000
_cell.angle_alpha   90.00
_cell.angle_beta   90.00
_cell.angle_gamma   90.00
#
_symmetry.space_group_name_H-M   'P 1'
#
loop_
_entity.id
_entity.type
_entity.pdbx_description
1 polymer ?
#
loop_
_entity_poly.entity_id
_entity_poly.type
_entity_poly.pdbx_seq_one_letter_code
_entity_poly.pdbx_strand_id
1 'polypeptide(L)'
;MWYSSQLWMLLLSIMLLSSSSYIAAGRVDKENYSVKTSVFFSPPIYLNHGSVQDKYYHDIPFPRGHIAIKSFDGEVVDENGNSIPLHETYLHHWVVARYYSQNEAKDGDLEKFIYAGNSGPCRNLGQYFGLGSETRKTNTWVPDPYGIVIGNPMEIPEGYEEKWLLNVHAIDTRNVEDRLGCTECKCSLYNVTSDQYGRPLANGYVGGLHCCYDETQCRVKEGFNGGLRKLYLKYTVKWVEWNPRILPVKIFILDVTDTGDYPPGSSAINAPFSCKVEYSVPSCDSSSEANRECVDIRKTKVVLPHGGDIIYGVAHQHTGGVGSALYGEDGQLLCSSNPFYGKGEEAGDEAGYIVGMSTCYPKPGSLNIKDGELLTLISNYSSLRMHTGVMGLFYLLLVEPQPKLNTLFSLQEVTVPYLVEHWWVLLLAGGIMAVVAAAIYRRRNETDSYQMVVN
;
A
#
# COMPACT_ATOMS: atom_id res chain seq x y z
N MET A 1 -7.01 -37.00 -56.47
CA MET A 1 -6.21 -35.75 -56.36
C MET A 1 -6.91 -34.59 -55.66
N TRP A 2 -8.22 -34.64 -55.34
CA TRP A 2 -8.93 -33.53 -54.65
C TRP A 2 -8.83 -33.54 -53.12
N TYR A 3 -8.73 -34.71 -52.48
CA TYR A 3 -8.64 -34.82 -51.01
C TYR A 3 -7.32 -34.29 -50.42
N SER A 4 -6.23 -34.31 -51.20
CA SER A 4 -4.91 -33.88 -50.75
C SER A 4 -4.78 -32.35 -50.69
N SER A 5 -5.51 -31.63 -51.53
CA SER A 5 -5.53 -30.15 -51.57
C SER A 5 -6.32 -29.53 -50.41
N GLN A 6 -7.43 -30.15 -50.00
CA GLN A 6 -8.23 -29.66 -48.86
C GLN A 6 -7.51 -29.84 -47.53
N LEU A 7 -6.78 -30.95 -47.34
CA LEU A 7 -6.01 -31.20 -46.12
C LEU A 7 -4.84 -30.21 -45.99
N TRP A 8 -4.20 -29.87 -47.11
CA TRP A 8 -3.13 -28.86 -47.16
C TRP A 8 -3.64 -27.46 -46.80
N MET A 9 -4.80 -27.07 -47.32
CA MET A 9 -5.43 -25.79 -46.98
C MET A 9 -5.81 -25.73 -45.50
N LEU A 10 -6.33 -26.82 -44.93
CA LEU A 10 -6.69 -26.90 -43.51
C LEU A 10 -5.45 -26.76 -42.60
N LEU A 11 -4.36 -27.46 -42.94
CA LEU A 11 -3.09 -27.39 -42.22
C LEU A 11 -2.44 -26.00 -42.33
N LEU A 12 -2.52 -25.35 -43.49
CA LEU A 12 -2.05 -23.97 -43.66
C LEU A 12 -2.88 -22.98 -42.83
N SER A 13 -4.20 -23.13 -42.78
CA SER A 13 -5.04 -22.29 -41.92
C SER A 13 -4.74 -22.49 -40.43
N ILE A 14 -4.49 -23.73 -39.98
CA ILE A 14 -4.10 -24.02 -38.59
C ILE A 14 -2.72 -23.43 -38.27
N MET A 15 -1.76 -23.48 -39.20
CA MET A 15 -0.45 -22.83 -39.04
C MET A 15 -0.53 -21.31 -39.06
N LEU A 16 -1.41 -20.71 -39.86
CA LEU A 16 -1.65 -19.27 -39.89
C LEU A 16 -2.38 -18.78 -38.62
N LEU A 17 -3.32 -19.57 -38.09
CA LEU A 17 -4.01 -19.33 -36.82
C LEU A 17 -3.08 -19.48 -35.62
N SER A 18 -2.16 -20.45 -35.64
CA SER A 18 -1.17 -20.62 -34.57
C SER A 18 -0.10 -19.54 -34.64
N SER A 19 0.41 -19.20 -35.83
CA SER A 19 1.39 -18.11 -35.99
C SER A 19 0.81 -16.72 -35.69
N SER A 20 -0.46 -16.47 -35.97
CA SER A 20 -1.14 -15.23 -35.52
C SER A 20 -1.36 -15.20 -34.01
N SER A 21 -1.64 -16.36 -33.38
CA SER A 21 -1.65 -16.48 -31.91
C SER A 21 -0.26 -16.22 -31.29
N TYR A 22 0.81 -16.71 -31.91
CA TYR A 22 2.20 -16.46 -31.49
C TYR A 22 2.64 -15.02 -31.74
N ILE A 23 2.19 -14.38 -32.82
CA ILE A 23 2.47 -12.97 -33.11
C ILE A 23 1.63 -12.05 -32.20
N ALA A 24 0.40 -12.43 -31.83
CA ALA A 24 -0.40 -11.71 -30.85
C ALA A 24 0.16 -11.88 -29.41
N ALA A 25 0.71 -13.04 -29.08
CA ALA A 25 1.42 -13.26 -27.82
C ALA A 25 2.83 -12.63 -27.79
N GLY A 26 3.46 -12.46 -28.95
CA GLY A 26 4.79 -11.84 -29.13
C GLY A 26 4.76 -10.33 -29.37
N ARG A 27 3.61 -9.79 -29.81
CA ARG A 27 3.26 -8.36 -29.77
C ARG A 27 2.41 -8.09 -28.53
N VAL A 28 2.95 -8.43 -27.36
CA VAL A 28 2.70 -7.56 -26.21
C VAL A 28 3.49 -6.30 -26.54
N ASP A 29 2.86 -5.37 -27.27
CA ASP A 29 3.31 -3.99 -27.22
C ASP A 29 3.45 -3.69 -25.73
N LYS A 30 4.64 -3.23 -25.32
CA LYS A 30 4.80 -2.54 -24.05
C LYS A 30 3.84 -1.36 -24.12
N GLU A 31 2.58 -1.57 -23.76
CA GLU A 31 1.71 -0.49 -23.36
C GLU A 31 2.48 0.19 -22.24
N ASN A 32 3.04 1.35 -22.58
CA ASN A 32 3.63 2.24 -21.63
C ASN A 32 2.45 2.64 -20.74
N TYR A 33 2.23 1.93 -19.63
CA TYR A 33 1.28 2.35 -18.61
C TYR A 33 1.80 3.69 -18.11
N SER A 34 1.28 4.77 -18.69
CA SER A 34 1.77 6.10 -18.40
C SER A 34 1.42 6.39 -16.95
N VAL A 35 2.42 6.31 -16.09
CA VAL A 35 2.28 6.59 -14.66
C VAL A 35 1.84 8.05 -14.54
N LYS A 36 0.63 8.25 -14.04
CA LYS A 36 0.09 9.56 -13.68
C LYS A 36 0.63 9.96 -12.31
N THR A 37 0.75 11.25 -12.08
CA THR A 37 1.24 11.80 -10.81
C THR A 37 0.43 13.04 -10.46
N SER A 38 0.11 13.20 -9.19
CA SER A 38 -0.46 14.45 -8.66
C SER A 38 0.06 14.74 -7.28
N VAL A 39 0.12 16.03 -6.97
CA VAL A 39 0.59 16.57 -5.70
C VAL A 39 -0.57 17.32 -5.06
N PHE A 40 -0.79 17.05 -3.79
CA PHE A 40 -1.87 17.61 -3.00
C PHE A 40 -1.32 18.13 -1.66
N PHE A 41 -2.15 18.86 -0.94
CA PHE A 41 -1.84 19.43 0.37
C PHE A 41 -3.01 19.19 1.32
N SER A 42 -2.71 18.84 2.56
CA SER A 42 -3.70 18.87 3.64
C SER A 42 -4.20 20.31 3.88
N PRO A 43 -5.29 20.49 4.63
CA PRO A 43 -5.51 21.77 5.32
C PRO A 43 -4.30 22.15 6.20
N PRO A 44 -4.10 23.45 6.49
CA PRO A 44 -2.97 23.89 7.29
C PRO A 44 -3.08 23.40 8.73
N ILE A 45 -1.96 22.94 9.28
CA ILE A 45 -1.78 22.73 10.72
C ILE A 45 -1.04 23.91 11.32
N TYR A 46 -1.46 24.31 12.52
CA TYR A 46 -0.94 25.47 13.24
C TYR A 46 -0.21 25.00 14.49
N LEU A 47 1.11 25.17 14.51
CA LEU A 47 1.98 24.68 15.58
C LEU A 47 2.59 25.85 16.35
N ASN A 48 2.27 25.94 17.63
CA ASN A 48 2.98 26.77 18.59
C ASN A 48 4.18 26.02 19.17
N HIS A 49 5.02 26.72 19.92
CA HIS A 49 6.17 26.13 20.60
C HIS A 49 5.76 24.95 21.49
N GLY A 50 6.28 23.74 21.20
CA GLY A 50 5.99 22.52 21.97
C GLY A 50 4.61 21.91 21.72
N SER A 51 3.73 22.53 20.91
CA SER A 51 2.37 22.03 20.74
C SER A 51 2.30 20.78 19.87
N VAL A 52 1.31 19.95 20.14
CA VAL A 52 0.91 18.81 19.32
C VAL A 52 -0.29 19.19 18.46
N GLN A 53 -0.29 18.75 17.21
CA GLN A 53 -1.45 18.75 16.34
C GLN A 53 -1.69 17.34 15.87
N ASP A 54 -2.84 16.77 16.21
CA ASP A 54 -3.29 15.45 15.76
C ASP A 54 -4.64 15.61 15.06
N LYS A 55 -4.59 15.82 13.74
CA LYS A 55 -5.74 16.28 12.96
C LYS A 55 -6.23 15.21 12.01
N TYR A 56 -7.55 15.12 11.88
CA TYR A 56 -8.25 14.18 11.01
C TYR A 56 -9.00 14.95 9.92
N TYR A 57 -8.69 14.67 8.66
CA TYR A 57 -9.27 15.31 7.48
C TYR A 57 -10.03 14.27 6.65
N HIS A 58 -11.34 14.38 6.62
CA HIS A 58 -12.22 13.52 5.82
C HIS A 58 -12.29 14.03 4.37
N ASP A 59 -12.60 13.11 3.46
CA ASP A 59 -12.80 13.38 2.03
C ASP A 59 -11.67 14.20 1.39
N ILE A 60 -10.42 13.86 1.71
CA ILE A 60 -9.27 14.57 1.17
C ILE A 60 -9.20 14.48 -0.36
N PRO A 61 -8.61 15.49 -1.03
CA PRO A 61 -8.24 15.36 -2.43
C PRO A 61 -7.36 14.13 -2.65
N PHE A 62 -7.84 13.18 -3.45
CA PHE A 62 -7.14 11.94 -3.74
C PHE A 62 -7.50 11.48 -5.16
N PRO A 63 -6.61 10.78 -5.90
CA PRO A 63 -6.98 10.20 -7.19
C PRO A 63 -8.23 9.32 -7.08
N ARG A 64 -9.18 9.52 -8.00
CA ARG A 64 -10.46 8.80 -8.02
C ARG A 64 -10.61 7.99 -9.30
N GLY A 65 -11.53 7.03 -9.25
CA GLY A 65 -11.82 6.09 -10.33
C GLY A 65 -11.23 4.71 -10.05
N HIS A 66 -11.50 3.77 -10.94
CA HIS A 66 -10.92 2.43 -10.86
C HIS A 66 -9.48 2.49 -11.38
N ILE A 67 -8.52 2.57 -10.46
CA ILE A 67 -7.10 2.78 -10.77
C ILE A 67 -6.21 1.90 -9.89
N ALA A 68 -4.94 1.81 -10.25
CA ALA A 68 -3.94 1.12 -9.45
C ALA A 68 -2.87 2.11 -8.96
N ILE A 69 -2.79 2.28 -7.65
CA ILE A 69 -1.79 3.11 -6.99
C ILE A 69 -0.43 2.42 -7.06
N LYS A 70 0.59 3.20 -7.40
CA LYS A 70 1.98 2.79 -7.59
C LYS A 70 2.92 3.37 -6.54
N SER A 71 2.65 4.56 -6.01
CA SER A 71 3.37 5.09 -4.85
C SER A 71 2.55 6.17 -4.15
N PHE A 72 2.80 6.38 -2.86
CA PHE A 72 2.23 7.45 -2.06
C PHE A 72 3.31 7.94 -1.10
N ASP A 73 3.75 9.17 -1.30
CA ASP A 73 4.78 9.81 -0.49
C ASP A 73 4.22 11.06 0.21
N GLY A 74 4.60 11.28 1.47
CA GLY A 74 4.14 12.40 2.30
C GLY A 74 5.32 13.18 2.89
N GLU A 75 5.17 14.50 2.99
CA GLU A 75 6.21 15.42 3.46
C GLU A 75 5.59 16.63 4.17
N VAL A 76 6.09 16.98 5.36
CA VAL A 76 5.67 18.21 6.05
C VAL A 76 6.43 19.40 5.46
N VAL A 77 5.69 20.39 5.00
CA VAL A 77 6.25 21.59 4.34
C VAL A 77 5.70 22.89 4.93
N ASP A 78 6.49 23.95 4.80
CA ASP A 78 6.04 25.33 5.06
C ASP A 78 5.16 25.91 3.94
N GLU A 79 4.75 27.16 4.09
CA GLU A 79 3.94 27.90 3.10
C GLU A 79 4.63 28.09 1.74
N ASN A 80 5.96 27.99 1.69
CA ASN A 80 6.76 28.09 0.47
C ASN A 80 7.02 26.71 -0.16
N GLY A 81 6.56 25.62 0.48
CA GLY A 81 6.79 24.25 0.04
C GLY A 81 8.15 23.68 0.44
N ASN A 82 8.89 24.33 1.35
CA ASN A 82 10.16 23.82 1.87
C ASN A 82 9.89 22.73 2.91
N SER A 83 10.63 21.63 2.82
CA SER A 83 10.62 20.56 3.81
C SER A 83 11.07 21.04 5.18
N ILE A 84 10.37 20.57 6.22
CA ILE A 84 10.69 20.90 7.61
C ILE A 84 11.55 19.80 8.25
N PRO A 85 12.67 20.15 8.91
CA PRO A 85 13.47 19.18 9.64
C PRO A 85 12.73 18.57 10.85
N LEU A 86 12.93 17.28 11.09
CA LEU A 86 12.31 16.51 12.18
C LEU A 86 12.69 17.02 13.58
N HIS A 87 13.85 17.65 13.72
CA HIS A 87 14.29 18.26 14.97
C HIS A 87 13.59 19.61 15.28
N GLU A 88 12.85 20.16 14.31
CA GLU A 88 12.00 21.34 14.49
C GLU A 88 10.53 20.95 14.61
N THR A 89 10.03 20.15 13.67
CA THR A 89 8.68 19.60 13.70
C THR A 89 8.77 18.12 13.41
N TYR A 90 8.55 17.32 14.45
CA TYR A 90 8.54 15.88 14.32
C TYR A 90 7.19 15.44 13.77
N LEU A 91 7.19 14.90 12.55
CA LEU A 91 6.05 14.18 11.99
C LEU A 91 5.97 12.82 12.68
N HIS A 92 5.18 12.73 13.74
CA HIS A 92 5.04 11.47 14.48
C HIS A 92 4.40 10.41 13.59
N HIS A 93 3.33 10.76 12.89
CA HIS A 93 2.80 9.95 11.81
C HIS A 93 1.92 10.77 10.87
N TRP A 94 1.76 10.23 9.67
CA TRP A 94 0.66 10.56 8.79
C TRP A 94 0.07 9.25 8.31
N VAL A 95 -1.24 9.08 8.37
CA VAL A 95 -1.89 7.85 7.95
C VAL A 95 -3.07 8.16 7.05
N VAL A 96 -3.27 7.32 6.04
CA VAL A 96 -4.37 7.44 5.11
C VAL A 96 -5.21 6.17 5.16
N ALA A 97 -6.49 6.33 5.47
CA ALA A 97 -7.46 5.24 5.58
C ALA A 97 -8.52 5.35 4.49
N ARG A 98 -8.89 4.21 3.91
CA ARG A 98 -9.99 4.08 2.95
C ARG A 98 -11.29 3.91 3.72
N TYR A 99 -12.35 4.60 3.32
CA TYR A 99 -13.69 4.38 3.86
C TYR A 99 -14.77 4.58 2.81
N TYR A 100 -15.91 3.94 3.01
CA TYR A 100 -17.11 4.15 2.21
C TYR A 100 -18.07 5.03 2.98
N SER A 101 -18.55 6.10 2.34
CA SER A 101 -19.50 7.05 2.91
C SER A 101 -20.82 6.96 2.17
N GLN A 102 -21.94 6.88 2.89
CA GLN A 102 -23.26 6.87 2.27
C GLN A 102 -23.50 8.20 1.53
N ASN A 103 -24.11 8.18 0.34
CA ASN A 103 -24.20 9.36 -0.55
C ASN A 103 -24.86 10.62 0.07
N GLU A 104 -25.67 10.45 1.13
CA GLU A 104 -26.37 11.53 1.83
C GLU A 104 -25.73 11.88 3.19
N ALA A 105 -24.60 11.26 3.53
CA ALA A 105 -23.89 11.53 4.77
C ALA A 105 -23.31 12.95 4.75
N LYS A 106 -23.57 13.70 5.83
CA LYS A 106 -22.92 14.98 6.06
C LYS A 106 -21.61 14.78 6.80
N ASP A 107 -20.76 15.81 6.74
CA ASP A 107 -19.51 15.83 7.50
C ASP A 107 -19.81 15.70 9.01
N GLY A 108 -19.20 14.72 9.67
CA GLY A 108 -19.48 14.35 11.06
C GLY A 108 -20.47 13.20 11.27
N ASP A 109 -21.15 12.68 10.24
CA ASP A 109 -22.02 11.49 10.33
C ASP A 109 -21.18 10.19 10.36
N LEU A 110 -20.26 10.04 11.32
CA LEU A 110 -19.30 8.93 11.39
C LEU A 110 -19.97 7.54 11.42
N GLU A 111 -21.17 7.46 11.97
CA GLU A 111 -22.00 6.23 12.01
C GLU A 111 -22.39 5.73 10.61
N LYS A 112 -22.34 6.60 9.60
CA LYS A 112 -22.64 6.26 8.19
C LYS A 112 -21.39 5.86 7.41
N PHE A 113 -20.24 5.73 8.07
CA PHE A 113 -18.98 5.37 7.43
C PHE A 113 -18.67 3.89 7.63
N ILE A 114 -18.22 3.24 6.56
CA ILE A 114 -17.68 1.88 6.59
C ILE A 114 -16.18 1.97 6.33
N TYR A 115 -15.37 1.83 7.38
CA TYR A 115 -13.92 1.81 7.23
C TYR A 115 -13.48 0.54 6.50
N ALA A 116 -12.81 0.71 5.37
CA ALA A 116 -12.17 -0.37 4.63
C ALA A 116 -10.75 -0.51 5.18
N GLY A 117 -10.57 -1.36 6.19
CA GLY A 117 -9.27 -1.65 6.79
C GLY A 117 -8.33 -2.45 5.87
N ASN A 118 -7.08 -2.63 6.30
CA ASN A 118 -6.14 -3.51 5.60
C ASN A 118 -6.50 -5.00 5.80
N SER A 119 -5.84 -5.90 5.07
CA SER A 119 -6.12 -7.35 5.08
C SER A 119 -5.43 -8.12 6.21
N GLY A 120 -4.64 -7.43 7.03
CA GLY A 120 -3.89 -7.98 8.15
C GLY A 120 -4.72 -8.28 9.40
N PRO A 121 -4.10 -8.98 10.36
CA PRO A 121 -4.77 -9.40 11.60
C PRO A 121 -5.15 -8.23 12.53
N CYS A 122 -4.37 -7.16 12.53
CA CYS A 122 -4.54 -6.02 13.44
C CYS A 122 -5.66 -5.08 12.99
N ARG A 123 -6.88 -5.31 13.46
CA ARG A 123 -8.08 -4.53 13.08
C ARG A 123 -8.06 -3.07 13.52
N ASN A 124 -7.25 -2.73 14.51
CA ASN A 124 -7.02 -1.35 14.98
C ASN A 124 -5.96 -0.59 14.17
N LEU A 125 -5.32 -1.22 13.18
CA LEU A 125 -4.38 -0.58 12.25
C LEU A 125 -5.03 -0.44 10.86
N GLY A 126 -6.12 0.32 10.75
CA GLY A 126 -6.92 0.38 9.51
C GLY A 126 -6.28 1.10 8.31
N GLN A 127 -5.07 1.65 8.45
CA GLN A 127 -4.45 2.47 7.41
C GLN A 127 -4.00 1.68 6.17
N TYR A 128 -4.03 2.35 5.02
CA TYR A 128 -3.52 1.85 3.74
C TYR A 128 -2.13 2.40 3.43
N PHE A 129 -1.95 3.69 3.70
CA PHE A 129 -0.70 4.41 3.44
C PHE A 129 -0.30 5.22 4.64
N GLY A 130 0.97 5.61 4.66
CA GLY A 130 1.52 6.44 5.71
C GLY A 130 1.86 5.64 6.97
N LEU A 131 2.96 6.07 7.59
CA LEU A 131 3.53 5.54 8.83
C LEU A 131 4.12 6.75 9.55
N GLY A 132 5.40 6.73 9.95
CA GLY A 132 6.06 7.84 10.64
C GLY A 132 6.96 8.68 9.74
N SER A 133 7.84 9.43 10.41
CA SER A 133 8.88 10.25 9.80
C SER A 133 9.85 9.47 8.91
N GLU A 134 9.99 8.16 9.14
CA GLU A 134 10.87 7.29 8.35
C GLU A 134 10.40 7.10 6.91
N THR A 135 9.19 7.52 6.57
CA THR A 135 8.67 7.41 5.20
C THR A 135 9.46 8.25 4.18
N ARG A 136 10.15 9.33 4.61
CA ARG A 136 10.81 10.30 3.72
C ARG A 136 11.84 9.71 2.74
N LYS A 137 12.69 8.78 3.20
CA LYS A 137 13.68 8.06 2.36
C LYS A 137 13.31 6.58 2.13
N THR A 138 12.08 6.19 2.46
CA THR A 138 11.60 4.83 2.26
C THR A 138 10.96 4.70 0.88
N ASN A 139 11.35 3.70 0.10
CA ASN A 139 10.80 3.51 -1.23
C ASN A 139 9.39 2.89 -1.18
N THR A 140 8.37 3.64 -1.58
CA THR A 140 6.96 3.20 -1.57
C THR A 140 6.48 2.62 -2.91
N TRP A 141 7.39 2.39 -3.87
CA TRP A 141 7.03 1.97 -5.23
C TRP A 141 6.51 0.53 -5.33
N VAL A 142 5.30 0.35 -5.84
CA VAL A 142 4.74 -0.97 -6.17
C VAL A 142 5.22 -1.38 -7.57
N PRO A 143 6.00 -2.46 -7.74
CA PRO A 143 6.55 -2.85 -9.04
C PRO A 143 5.47 -3.36 -10.01
N ASP A 144 5.74 -3.33 -11.32
CA ASP A 144 4.86 -3.96 -12.31
C ASP A 144 4.97 -5.50 -12.25
N PRO A 145 3.89 -6.24 -12.57
CA PRO A 145 2.56 -5.78 -12.99
C PRO A 145 1.62 -5.46 -11.80
N TYR A 146 2.13 -5.27 -10.60
CA TYR A 146 1.33 -5.15 -9.39
C TYR A 146 0.79 -3.74 -9.16
N GLY A 147 -0.28 -3.61 -8.37
CA GLY A 147 -0.79 -2.31 -7.96
C GLY A 147 -1.81 -2.41 -6.83
N ILE A 148 -1.87 -1.37 -5.98
CA ILE A 148 -2.91 -1.28 -4.94
C ILE A 148 -4.15 -0.72 -5.64
N VAL A 149 -5.14 -1.57 -5.86
CA VAL A 149 -6.35 -1.22 -6.63
C VAL A 149 -7.35 -0.53 -5.73
N ILE A 150 -7.89 0.59 -6.21
CA ILE A 150 -8.90 1.39 -5.51
C ILE A 150 -10.05 1.72 -6.47
N GLY A 151 -11.19 2.18 -5.93
CA GLY A 151 -12.32 2.62 -6.74
C GLY A 151 -12.96 1.53 -7.59
N ASN A 152 -12.77 0.24 -7.24
CA ASN A 152 -13.41 -0.88 -7.93
C ASN A 152 -14.92 -0.85 -7.65
N PRO A 153 -15.80 -0.64 -8.66
CA PRO A 153 -17.25 -0.56 -8.46
C PRO A 153 -17.86 -1.83 -7.84
N MET A 154 -17.19 -2.98 -7.97
CA MET A 154 -17.64 -4.24 -7.38
C MET A 154 -17.34 -4.36 -5.88
N GLU A 155 -16.40 -3.56 -5.35
CA GLU A 155 -16.06 -3.53 -3.92
C GLU A 155 -16.83 -2.45 -3.13
N ILE A 156 -17.33 -1.43 -3.83
CA ILE A 156 -18.05 -0.30 -3.21
C ILE A 156 -19.51 -0.72 -2.95
N PRO A 157 -20.01 -0.65 -1.70
CA PRO A 157 -21.39 -0.98 -1.38
C PRO A 157 -22.41 -0.08 -2.12
N GLU A 158 -23.57 -0.64 -2.46
CA GLU A 158 -24.65 0.13 -3.10
C GLU A 158 -25.08 1.31 -2.22
N GLY A 159 -25.17 2.51 -2.81
CA GLY A 159 -25.52 3.74 -2.10
C GLY A 159 -24.37 4.40 -1.32
N TYR A 160 -23.15 3.91 -1.50
CA TYR A 160 -21.94 4.48 -0.92
C TYR A 160 -20.95 4.97 -1.99
N GLU A 161 -20.10 5.90 -1.59
CA GLU A 161 -18.94 6.39 -2.33
C GLU A 161 -17.65 6.08 -1.57
N GLU A 162 -16.59 5.73 -2.30
CA GLU A 162 -15.25 5.62 -1.74
C GLU A 162 -14.64 7.00 -1.47
N LYS A 163 -14.15 7.18 -0.25
CA LYS A 163 -13.50 8.38 0.25
C LYS A 163 -12.26 8.02 1.07
N TRP A 164 -11.44 9.03 1.35
CA TRP A 164 -10.14 8.88 1.98
C TRP A 164 -10.01 9.83 3.17
N LEU A 165 -9.62 9.27 4.31
CA LEU A 165 -9.33 9.99 5.54
C LEU A 165 -7.81 10.15 5.64
N LEU A 166 -7.35 11.36 5.92
CA LEU A 166 -5.96 11.63 6.28
C LEU A 166 -5.90 12.02 7.75
N ASN A 167 -5.05 11.35 8.52
CA ASN A 167 -4.65 11.79 9.84
C ASN A 167 -3.19 12.27 9.81
N VAL A 168 -2.93 13.41 10.45
CA VAL A 168 -1.60 14.02 10.56
C VAL A 168 -1.33 14.35 12.01
N HIS A 169 -0.34 13.67 12.59
CA HIS A 169 0.14 13.90 13.93
C HIS A 169 1.55 14.49 13.88
N ALA A 170 1.67 15.77 14.23
CA ALA A 170 2.91 16.52 14.25
C ALA A 170 3.15 17.20 15.61
N ILE A 171 4.42 17.24 16.02
CA ILE A 171 4.85 17.80 17.30
C ILE A 171 5.90 18.86 17.04
N ASP A 172 5.71 20.07 17.55
CA ASP A 172 6.75 21.09 17.55
C ASP A 172 7.81 20.76 18.60
N THR A 173 9.05 20.49 18.16
CA THR A 173 10.16 20.04 19.02
C THR A 173 11.26 21.09 19.17
N ARG A 174 11.00 22.32 18.69
CA ARG A 174 11.95 23.44 18.81
C ARG A 174 12.07 23.81 20.29
N ASN A 175 13.27 23.79 20.86
CA ASN A 175 13.54 24.20 22.24
C ASN A 175 12.61 23.57 23.30
N VAL A 176 12.16 22.33 23.10
CA VAL A 176 11.56 21.53 24.16
C VAL A 176 12.63 21.07 25.16
N GLU A 177 12.23 20.72 26.38
CA GLU A 177 13.18 20.28 27.42
C GLU A 177 13.90 18.98 27.03
N ASP A 178 13.15 18.01 26.51
CA ASP A 178 13.63 16.69 26.12
C ASP A 178 12.98 16.29 24.79
N ARG A 179 13.73 16.43 23.69
CA ARG A 179 13.22 16.14 22.34
C ARG A 179 12.78 14.69 22.20
N LEU A 180 13.61 13.75 22.64
CA LEU A 180 13.31 12.32 22.48
C LEU A 180 12.08 11.95 23.32
N GLY A 181 12.01 12.42 24.57
CA GLY A 181 10.85 12.19 25.41
C GLY A 181 9.57 12.81 24.84
N CYS A 182 9.64 13.97 24.18
CA CYS A 182 8.48 14.53 23.47
C CYS A 182 8.04 13.65 22.31
N THR A 183 8.98 13.21 21.46
CA THR A 183 8.67 12.37 20.29
C THR A 183 8.18 10.96 20.65
N GLU A 184 8.56 10.47 21.83
CA GLU A 184 8.09 9.22 22.43
C GLU A 184 6.85 9.39 23.33
N CYS A 185 6.27 10.59 23.34
CA CYS A 185 5.05 10.90 24.05
C CYS A 185 5.09 10.60 25.54
N LYS A 186 6.23 10.88 26.20
CA LYS A 186 6.40 10.65 27.64
C LYS A 186 5.45 11.53 28.45
N CYS A 187 4.51 10.91 29.17
CA CYS A 187 3.39 11.59 29.83
C CYS A 187 3.84 12.71 30.79
N SER A 188 4.97 12.55 31.47
CA SER A 188 5.52 13.56 32.38
C SER A 188 5.89 14.87 31.69
N LEU A 189 6.21 14.85 30.39
CA LEU A 189 6.53 16.05 29.63
C LEU A 189 5.29 16.76 29.11
N TYR A 190 4.17 16.06 28.94
CA TYR A 190 2.89 16.65 28.53
C TYR A 190 2.01 17.07 29.72
N ASN A 191 2.40 16.70 30.94
CA ASN A 191 1.67 16.97 32.18
C ASN A 191 0.21 16.46 32.13
N VAL A 192 0.03 15.25 31.60
CA VAL A 192 -1.28 14.60 31.46
C VAL A 192 -1.40 13.39 32.40
N THR A 193 -2.60 13.19 32.92
CA THR A 193 -2.97 12.03 33.76
C THR A 193 -4.17 11.26 33.19
N SER A 194 -4.70 11.72 32.06
CA SER A 194 -5.87 11.15 31.38
C SER A 194 -5.67 11.20 29.88
N ASP A 195 -6.25 10.24 29.17
CA ASP A 195 -6.23 10.17 27.71
C ASP A 195 -7.15 11.23 27.08
N GLN A 196 -7.18 11.27 25.74
CA GLN A 196 -7.99 12.21 24.96
C GLN A 196 -9.51 12.13 25.21
N TYR A 197 -9.99 11.03 25.80
CA TYR A 197 -11.40 10.82 26.14
C TYR A 197 -11.68 11.14 27.62
N GLY A 198 -10.71 11.70 28.34
CA GLY A 198 -10.80 12.01 29.76
C GLY A 198 -10.72 10.77 30.66
N ARG A 199 -10.31 9.61 30.14
CA ARG A 199 -10.16 8.39 30.94
C ARG A 199 -8.82 8.40 31.66
N PRO A 200 -8.75 8.03 32.95
CA PRO A 200 -7.47 7.95 33.66
C PRO A 200 -6.49 7.00 32.96
N LEU A 201 -5.22 7.40 32.90
CA LEU A 201 -4.16 6.54 32.36
C LEU A 201 -4.01 5.28 33.23
N ALA A 202 -3.72 4.15 32.59
CA ALA A 202 -3.47 2.90 33.29
C ALA A 202 -2.26 3.02 34.23
N ASN A 203 -2.30 2.30 35.36
CA ASN A 203 -1.19 2.32 36.31
C ASN A 203 0.11 1.83 35.64
N GLY A 204 1.18 2.61 35.75
CA GLY A 204 2.47 2.33 35.10
C GLY A 204 2.57 2.72 33.63
N TYR A 205 1.54 3.33 33.03
CA TYR A 205 1.63 3.89 31.68
C TYR A 205 2.41 5.22 31.71
N VAL A 206 3.64 5.20 31.19
CA VAL A 206 4.61 6.31 31.32
C VAL A 206 4.81 7.12 30.03
N GLY A 207 4.35 6.61 28.89
CA GLY A 207 4.43 7.31 27.61
C GLY A 207 3.86 6.50 26.45
N GLY A 208 3.43 7.22 25.41
CA GLY A 208 2.83 6.67 24.20
C GLY A 208 1.59 7.43 23.73
N LEU A 209 0.81 6.80 22.85
CA LEU A 209 -0.39 7.32 22.17
C LEU A 209 -1.38 8.06 23.09
N HIS A 210 -1.50 7.67 24.36
CA HIS A 210 -2.45 8.31 25.27
C HIS A 210 -1.96 9.63 25.89
N CYS A 211 -0.74 10.07 25.59
CA CYS A 211 -0.10 11.18 26.28
C CYS A 211 0.22 12.41 25.41
N CYS A 212 0.19 12.27 24.08
CA CYS A 212 0.46 13.33 23.13
C CYS A 212 -0.69 13.46 22.13
N TYR A 213 -1.93 13.57 22.62
CA TYR A 213 -3.09 13.79 21.77
C TYR A 213 -3.20 15.26 21.34
N ASP A 214 -4.16 15.54 20.46
CA ASP A 214 -4.38 16.87 19.90
C ASP A 214 -4.42 17.98 20.96
N GLU A 215 -3.84 19.14 20.62
CA GLU A 215 -3.78 20.34 21.46
C GLU A 215 -2.97 20.22 22.77
N THR A 216 -2.39 19.06 23.07
CA THR A 216 -1.41 18.94 24.17
C THR A 216 -0.13 19.71 23.85
N GLN A 217 0.67 20.00 24.87
CA GLN A 217 1.93 20.71 24.74
C GLN A 217 3.03 19.98 25.48
N CYS A 218 4.08 19.58 24.76
CA CYS A 218 5.28 19.07 25.39
C CYS A 218 6.00 20.18 26.13
N ARG A 219 6.60 19.85 27.27
CA ARG A 219 7.30 20.81 28.12
C ARG A 219 8.41 21.56 27.36
N VAL A 220 8.32 22.88 27.45
CA VAL A 220 9.18 23.83 26.73
C VAL A 220 10.22 24.46 27.64
N LYS A 221 11.38 24.83 27.08
CA LYS A 221 12.37 25.66 27.78
C LYS A 221 11.90 27.12 27.84
N GLU A 222 12.11 27.77 28.98
CA GLU A 222 11.78 29.19 29.15
C GLU A 222 12.59 30.09 28.19
N GLY A 223 11.99 31.22 27.78
CA GLY A 223 12.67 32.26 27.01
C GLY A 223 12.67 32.06 25.49
N PHE A 224 12.09 30.98 24.95
CA PHE A 224 11.87 30.82 23.52
C PHE A 224 10.42 31.13 23.17
N ASN A 225 10.18 32.13 22.31
CA ASN A 225 8.82 32.48 21.88
C ASN A 225 8.36 31.69 20.64
N GLY A 226 9.28 31.05 19.90
CA GLY A 226 9.01 30.09 18.82
C GLY A 226 8.23 30.56 17.59
N GLY A 227 7.29 31.50 17.72
CA GLY A 227 6.34 31.88 16.70
C GLY A 227 5.38 30.74 16.35
N LEU A 228 4.15 31.12 15.99
CA LEU A 228 3.21 30.22 15.36
C LEU A 228 3.74 29.82 13.98
N ARG A 229 3.79 28.52 13.70
CA ARG A 229 4.07 27.98 12.37
C ARG A 229 2.78 27.51 11.71
N LYS A 230 2.69 27.75 10.41
CA LYS A 230 1.64 27.25 9.54
C LYS A 230 2.27 26.27 8.56
N LEU A 231 1.98 24.98 8.74
CA LEU A 231 2.56 23.90 7.96
C LEU A 231 1.46 23.09 7.25
N TYR A 232 1.89 22.24 6.32
CA TYR A 232 1.01 21.36 5.55
C TYR A 232 1.64 19.99 5.42
N LEU A 233 0.83 18.94 5.34
CA LEU A 233 1.29 17.70 4.74
C LEU A 233 1.11 17.82 3.22
N LYS A 234 2.22 17.91 2.50
CA LYS A 234 2.27 17.75 1.05
C LYS A 234 2.34 16.26 0.76
N TYR A 235 1.49 15.76 -0.14
CA TYR A 235 1.56 14.36 -0.56
C TYR A 235 1.53 14.20 -2.08
N THR A 236 2.29 13.22 -2.55
CA THR A 236 2.43 12.89 -3.96
C THR A 236 1.93 11.48 -4.19
N VAL A 237 0.97 11.32 -5.09
CA VAL A 237 0.40 10.02 -5.45
C VAL A 237 0.75 9.72 -6.88
N LYS A 238 1.21 8.50 -7.13
CA LYS A 238 1.45 7.96 -8.48
C LYS A 238 0.53 6.79 -8.74
N TRP A 239 -0.05 6.72 -9.93
CA TRP A 239 -0.98 5.65 -10.29
C TRP A 239 -0.99 5.38 -11.79
N VAL A 240 -1.59 4.26 -12.18
CA VAL A 240 -1.92 3.93 -13.56
C VAL A 240 -3.42 3.65 -13.68
N GLU A 241 -3.96 3.79 -14.88
CA GLU A 241 -5.34 3.38 -15.16
C GLU A 241 -5.49 1.88 -14.96
N TRP A 242 -6.62 1.46 -14.36
CA TRP A 242 -6.90 0.05 -14.18
C TRP A 242 -6.95 -0.67 -15.52
N ASN A 243 -6.35 -1.85 -15.57
CA ASN A 243 -6.52 -2.80 -16.66
C ASN A 243 -6.42 -4.23 -16.12
N PRO A 244 -7.00 -5.23 -16.81
CA PRO A 244 -7.01 -6.62 -16.35
C PRO A 244 -5.63 -7.31 -16.25
N ARG A 245 -4.56 -6.70 -16.77
CA ARG A 245 -3.19 -7.24 -16.63
C ARG A 245 -2.52 -6.80 -15.32
N ILE A 246 -3.08 -5.82 -14.62
CA ILE A 246 -2.61 -5.42 -13.30
C ILE A 246 -3.00 -6.50 -12.30
N LEU A 247 -2.02 -6.95 -11.51
CA LEU A 247 -2.23 -7.88 -10.42
C LEU A 247 -2.49 -7.09 -9.13
N PRO A 248 -3.72 -7.13 -8.58
CA PRO A 248 -4.03 -6.41 -7.34
C PRO A 248 -3.22 -6.98 -6.18
N VAL A 249 -2.60 -6.10 -5.39
CA VAL A 249 -1.99 -6.48 -4.11
C VAL A 249 -2.88 -6.06 -2.94
N LYS A 250 -2.84 -6.85 -1.88
CA LYS A 250 -3.47 -6.59 -0.59
C LYS A 250 -2.42 -6.10 0.39
N ILE A 251 -2.83 -5.17 1.24
CA ILE A 251 -1.99 -4.57 2.27
C ILE A 251 -2.16 -5.36 3.56
N PHE A 252 -1.06 -5.75 4.17
CA PHE A 252 -1.05 -6.35 5.50
C PHE A 252 -0.16 -5.53 6.42
N ILE A 253 -0.68 -5.15 7.59
CA ILE A 253 0.11 -4.53 8.64
C ILE A 253 0.14 -5.47 9.83
N LEU A 254 1.34 -5.93 10.16
CA LEU A 254 1.62 -6.83 11.28
C LEU A 254 2.16 -6.00 12.45
N ASP A 255 1.95 -6.48 13.68
CA ASP A 255 2.39 -5.82 14.90
C ASP A 255 3.11 -6.85 15.79
N VAL A 256 4.32 -6.53 16.25
CA VAL A 256 5.09 -7.40 17.15
C VAL A 256 4.40 -7.63 18.51
N THR A 257 3.44 -6.79 18.87
CA THR A 257 2.66 -6.90 20.10
C THR A 257 1.40 -7.76 19.96
N ASP A 258 1.11 -8.27 18.77
CA ASP A 258 -0.03 -9.16 18.51
C ASP A 258 0.02 -10.40 19.43
N THR A 259 -1.03 -10.59 20.23
CA THR A 259 -1.17 -11.76 21.11
C THR A 259 -1.85 -12.95 20.43
N GLY A 260 -2.47 -12.75 19.26
CA GLY A 260 -3.29 -13.76 18.59
C GLY A 260 -4.68 -13.99 19.22
N ASP A 261 -5.06 -13.18 20.22
CA ASP A 261 -6.37 -13.28 20.87
C ASP A 261 -7.40 -12.43 20.15
N TYR A 262 -8.26 -13.05 19.32
CA TYR A 262 -9.30 -12.37 18.55
C TYR A 262 -10.70 -12.62 19.14
N PRO A 263 -11.12 -11.90 20.19
CA PRO A 263 -12.45 -12.08 20.75
C PRO A 263 -13.54 -11.74 19.70
N PRO A 264 -14.53 -12.61 19.47
CA PRO A 264 -15.58 -12.38 18.49
C PRO A 264 -16.47 -11.20 18.87
N GLY A 265 -16.85 -10.37 17.90
CA GLY A 265 -17.70 -9.18 18.12
C GLY A 265 -16.94 -7.90 18.49
N SER A 266 -15.62 -7.93 18.45
CA SER A 266 -14.76 -6.75 18.66
C SER A 266 -14.90 -5.73 17.51
N SER A 267 -15.39 -4.53 17.81
CA SER A 267 -15.33 -3.38 16.91
C SER A 267 -13.95 -2.73 16.97
N ALA A 268 -13.55 -1.99 15.91
CA ALA A 268 -12.28 -1.24 15.84
C ALA A 268 -12.12 -0.16 16.94
N ILE A 269 -13.13 0.07 17.77
CA ILE A 269 -13.18 1.18 18.73
C ILE A 269 -13.13 0.70 20.20
N ASN A 270 -13.60 -0.51 20.54
CA ASN A 270 -13.92 -0.86 21.93
C ASN A 270 -13.51 -2.28 22.41
N ALA A 271 -12.65 -3.00 21.69
CA ALA A 271 -12.21 -4.33 22.11
C ALA A 271 -10.80 -4.33 22.69
N PRO A 272 -10.45 -5.27 23.59
CA PRO A 272 -9.06 -5.60 23.82
C PRO A 272 -8.52 -6.19 22.51
N PHE A 273 -7.84 -5.36 21.72
CA PHE A 273 -7.21 -5.78 20.48
C PHE A 273 -6.06 -6.72 20.81
N SER A 274 -5.89 -7.75 19.99
CA SER A 274 -4.69 -8.60 20.06
C SER A 274 -3.42 -7.77 19.84
N CYS A 275 -3.49 -6.76 18.96
CA CYS A 275 -2.41 -5.82 18.65
C CYS A 275 -2.48 -4.57 19.53
N LYS A 276 -1.43 -4.26 20.27
CA LYS A 276 -1.34 -3.10 21.17
C LYS A 276 -0.82 -1.84 20.51
N VAL A 277 -0.33 -1.93 19.27
CA VAL A 277 0.27 -0.85 18.44
C VAL A 277 1.62 -0.37 18.96
N GLU A 278 1.74 -0.11 20.26
CA GLU A 278 2.95 0.40 20.90
C GLU A 278 3.36 -0.43 22.11
N TYR A 279 4.64 -0.31 22.49
CA TYR A 279 5.18 -0.88 23.71
C TYR A 279 6.33 -0.03 24.26
N SER A 280 6.77 -0.35 25.48
CA SER A 280 7.95 0.26 26.10
C SER A 280 9.15 -0.69 26.02
N VAL A 281 10.33 -0.12 25.80
CA VAL A 281 11.61 -0.81 25.86
C VAL A 281 12.31 -0.37 27.14
N PRO A 282 12.57 -1.28 28.10
CA PRO A 282 13.31 -0.93 29.31
C PRO A 282 14.79 -0.68 28.98
N SER A 283 15.47 0.11 29.82
CA SER A 283 16.92 0.22 29.76
C SER A 283 17.58 -1.10 30.13
N CYS A 284 18.68 -1.45 29.47
CA CYS A 284 19.49 -2.61 29.81
C CYS A 284 20.20 -2.45 31.16
N ASP A 285 20.60 -3.57 31.75
CA ASP A 285 21.37 -3.58 33.00
C ASP A 285 22.84 -3.19 32.74
N SER A 286 23.51 -2.66 33.76
CA SER A 286 24.89 -2.15 33.67
C SER A 286 25.92 -3.17 33.16
N SER A 287 25.67 -4.47 33.34
CA SER A 287 26.52 -5.54 32.81
C SER A 287 26.40 -5.69 31.29
N SER A 288 25.18 -5.59 30.75
CA SER A 288 24.92 -5.64 29.30
C SER A 288 25.40 -4.38 28.58
N GLU A 289 25.35 -3.21 29.26
CA GLU A 289 25.96 -1.98 28.77
C GLU A 289 27.47 -2.10 28.58
N ALA A 290 28.17 -2.68 29.56
CA ALA A 290 29.62 -2.86 29.50
C ALA A 290 30.05 -3.77 28.33
N ASN A 291 29.21 -4.76 27.97
CA ASN A 291 29.44 -5.67 26.85
C ASN A 291 28.87 -5.17 25.52
N ARG A 292 28.19 -4.01 25.50
CA ARG A 292 27.49 -3.43 24.33
C ARG A 292 26.42 -4.36 23.73
N GLU A 293 25.78 -5.19 24.56
CA GLU A 293 24.71 -6.12 24.18
C GLU A 293 23.32 -5.56 24.56
N CYS A 294 23.09 -4.27 24.36
CA CYS A 294 21.84 -3.59 24.73
C CYS A 294 20.85 -3.50 23.56
N VAL A 295 20.24 -4.64 23.24
CA VAL A 295 19.14 -4.73 22.27
C VAL A 295 17.97 -5.47 22.91
N ASP A 296 16.80 -4.81 22.97
CA ASP A 296 15.53 -5.47 23.28
C ASP A 296 14.99 -6.13 22.02
N ILE A 297 14.72 -7.44 22.12
CA ILE A 297 14.21 -8.26 21.02
C ILE A 297 12.78 -8.61 21.35
N ARG A 298 11.84 -8.00 20.64
CA ARG A 298 10.43 -8.42 20.66
C ARG A 298 10.18 -9.39 19.53
N LYS A 299 9.47 -10.47 19.86
CA LYS A 299 9.12 -11.51 18.91
C LYS A 299 7.68 -11.95 19.16
N THR A 300 6.93 -12.09 18.09
CA THR A 300 5.60 -12.71 18.12
C THR A 300 5.41 -13.66 16.94
N LYS A 301 4.35 -14.47 17.04
CA LYS A 301 3.90 -15.37 15.99
C LYS A 301 2.59 -14.84 15.44
N VAL A 302 2.52 -14.65 14.13
CA VAL A 302 1.37 -14.07 13.45
C VAL A 302 0.89 -15.03 12.37
N VAL A 303 -0.43 -15.22 12.28
CA VAL A 303 -1.05 -16.02 11.22
C VAL A 303 -1.76 -15.08 10.27
N LEU A 304 -1.49 -15.22 8.97
CA LEU A 304 -2.22 -14.44 7.96
C LEU A 304 -3.55 -15.13 7.61
N PRO A 305 -4.66 -14.37 7.50
CA PRO A 305 -5.94 -14.92 7.04
C PRO A 305 -5.85 -15.56 5.65
N HIS A 306 -5.12 -14.91 4.75
CA HIS A 306 -4.86 -15.34 3.38
C HIS A 306 -3.39 -15.13 3.05
N GLY A 307 -2.77 -16.15 2.46
CA GLY A 307 -1.39 -16.13 1.99
C GLY A 307 -1.25 -15.55 0.58
N GLY A 308 -0.03 -15.52 0.07
CA GLY A 308 0.28 -14.94 -1.22
C GLY A 308 1.77 -14.73 -1.45
N ASP A 309 2.13 -14.30 -2.66
CA ASP A 309 3.51 -13.94 -2.96
C ASP A 309 3.82 -12.56 -2.37
N ILE A 310 4.99 -12.46 -1.72
CA ILE A 310 5.45 -11.19 -1.15
C ILE A 310 6.01 -10.32 -2.27
N ILE A 311 5.40 -9.16 -2.48
CA ILE A 311 5.81 -8.18 -3.51
C ILE A 311 6.66 -7.07 -2.89
N TYR A 312 6.34 -6.68 -1.66
CA TYR A 312 7.00 -5.61 -0.94
C TYR A 312 6.90 -5.85 0.56
N GLY A 313 7.94 -5.44 1.31
CA GLY A 313 7.90 -5.41 2.76
C GLY A 313 8.75 -4.29 3.35
N VAL A 314 8.27 -3.66 4.42
CA VAL A 314 9.01 -2.63 5.16
C VAL A 314 8.55 -2.59 6.62
N ALA A 315 9.46 -2.29 7.54
CA ALA A 315 9.09 -2.10 8.95
C ALA A 315 8.82 -0.63 9.27
N HIS A 316 8.02 -0.41 10.30
CA HIS A 316 7.85 0.88 10.95
C HIS A 316 8.48 0.80 12.34
N GLN A 317 9.44 1.68 12.61
CA GLN A 317 10.09 1.81 13.90
C GLN A 317 10.33 3.30 14.21
N HIS A 318 10.24 3.64 15.49
CA HIS A 318 10.62 4.95 16.03
C HIS A 318 12.12 4.99 16.35
N THR A 319 12.63 6.18 16.68
CA THR A 319 14.00 6.38 17.16
C THR A 319 14.36 5.37 18.26
N GLY A 320 15.54 4.77 18.13
CA GLY A 320 15.95 3.62 18.94
C GLY A 320 15.78 2.28 18.22
N GLY A 321 14.98 2.23 17.14
CA GLY A 321 14.86 1.05 16.29
C GLY A 321 16.22 0.62 15.72
N VAL A 322 16.46 -0.68 15.70
CA VAL A 322 17.68 -1.32 15.17
C VAL A 322 17.38 -2.10 13.88
N GLY A 323 16.14 -2.52 13.69
CA GLY A 323 15.68 -3.26 12.54
C GLY A 323 14.59 -4.27 12.92
N SER A 324 13.93 -4.80 11.90
CA SER A 324 12.89 -5.81 12.05
C SER A 324 13.01 -6.85 10.94
N ALA A 325 12.55 -8.06 11.22
CA ALA A 325 12.60 -9.17 10.29
C ALA A 325 11.37 -10.06 10.43
N LEU A 326 10.95 -10.61 9.30
CA LEU A 326 9.84 -11.54 9.15
C LEU A 326 10.38 -12.88 8.65
N TYR A 327 10.02 -13.96 9.34
CA TYR A 327 10.42 -15.31 8.99
C TYR A 327 9.21 -16.20 8.75
N GLY A 328 9.35 -17.15 7.82
CA GLY A 328 8.39 -18.21 7.59
C GLY A 328 8.37 -19.22 8.73
N GLU A 329 7.44 -20.17 8.65
CA GLU A 329 7.29 -21.22 9.67
C GLU A 329 8.53 -22.12 9.78
N ASP A 330 9.20 -22.36 8.65
CA ASP A 330 10.44 -23.14 8.52
C ASP A 330 11.71 -22.39 8.98
N GLY A 331 11.56 -21.13 9.40
CA GLY A 331 12.65 -20.26 9.80
C GLY A 331 13.36 -19.55 8.64
N GLN A 332 12.89 -19.69 7.40
CA GLN A 332 13.39 -18.92 6.26
C GLN A 332 13.15 -17.43 6.49
N LEU A 333 14.17 -16.60 6.25
CA LEU A 333 13.99 -15.15 6.22
C LEU A 333 13.16 -14.77 5.00
N LEU A 334 11.98 -14.19 5.24
CA LEU A 334 11.10 -13.70 4.18
C LEU A 334 11.44 -12.25 3.82
N CYS A 335 11.51 -11.37 4.81
CA CYS A 335 11.90 -9.97 4.61
C CYS A 335 12.61 -9.42 5.85
N SER A 336 13.52 -8.47 5.62
CA SER A 336 14.13 -7.66 6.67
C SER A 336 14.07 -6.18 6.29
N SER A 337 14.02 -5.33 7.32
CA SER A 337 13.94 -3.88 7.17
C SER A 337 14.76 -3.22 8.27
N ASN A 338 15.73 -2.40 7.87
CA ASN A 338 16.68 -1.74 8.76
C ASN A 338 16.55 -0.21 8.64
N PRO A 339 16.67 0.53 9.74
CA PRO A 339 16.55 1.97 9.73
C PRO A 339 17.77 2.67 9.12
N PHE A 340 17.50 3.78 8.44
CA PHE A 340 18.48 4.78 8.02
C PHE A 340 18.41 5.96 8.99
N TYR A 341 19.47 6.16 9.76
CA TYR A 341 19.61 7.33 10.62
C TYR A 341 20.28 8.48 9.89
N GLY A 342 19.76 9.69 10.09
CA GLY A 342 20.37 10.91 9.59
C GLY A 342 21.70 11.23 10.28
N LYS A 343 22.46 12.18 9.70
CA LYS A 343 23.80 12.58 10.16
C LYS A 343 24.03 14.09 10.23
N GLY A 344 23.09 14.89 9.74
CA GLY A 344 23.14 16.35 9.69
C GLY A 344 21.90 16.99 10.31
N GLU A 345 21.62 18.22 9.90
CA GLU A 345 20.47 19.01 10.38
C GLU A 345 19.43 19.27 9.28
N GLU A 346 19.76 18.94 8.02
CA GLU A 346 18.88 19.18 6.88
C GLU A 346 17.67 18.23 6.88
N ALA A 347 16.56 18.69 6.32
CA ALA A 347 15.36 17.88 6.19
C ALA A 347 15.64 16.57 5.43
N GLY A 348 15.41 15.45 6.11
CA GLY A 348 15.66 14.10 5.62
C GLY A 348 17.05 13.56 5.92
N ASP A 349 17.92 14.29 6.61
CA ASP A 349 19.21 13.79 7.09
C ASP A 349 19.42 14.09 8.59
N GLU A 350 18.35 14.25 9.37
CA GLU A 350 18.41 14.71 10.75
C GLU A 350 19.09 13.69 11.69
N ALA A 351 20.18 14.13 12.34
CA ALA A 351 20.95 13.32 13.26
C ALA A 351 20.10 12.83 14.44
N GLY A 352 20.16 11.52 14.69
CA GLY A 352 19.39 10.88 15.77
C GLY A 352 17.93 10.56 15.43
N TYR A 353 17.48 10.85 14.21
CA TYR A 353 16.16 10.45 13.71
C TYR A 353 16.28 9.33 12.68
N ILE A 354 15.28 8.45 12.65
CA ILE A 354 15.09 7.54 11.52
C ILE A 354 14.43 8.34 10.38
N VAL A 355 15.18 8.49 9.29
CA VAL A 355 14.77 9.27 8.12
C VAL A 355 14.36 8.38 6.94
N GLY A 356 14.48 7.06 7.11
CA GLY A 356 14.25 6.06 6.07
C GLY A 356 14.29 4.65 6.64
N MET A 357 13.71 3.69 5.93
CA MET A 357 13.80 2.26 6.20
C MET A 357 14.22 1.52 4.92
N SER A 358 15.02 0.47 5.07
CA SER A 358 15.30 -0.43 3.95
C SER A 358 14.06 -1.26 3.61
N THR A 359 13.82 -1.42 2.32
CA THR A 359 12.65 -2.12 1.79
C THR A 359 13.02 -3.47 1.20
N CYS A 360 12.17 -4.47 1.41
CA CYS A 360 12.26 -5.80 0.84
C CYS A 360 11.46 -5.85 -0.47
N TYR A 361 12.12 -6.22 -1.58
CA TYR A 361 11.49 -6.49 -2.87
C TYR A 361 11.91 -7.88 -3.35
N PRO A 362 11.20 -8.95 -2.93
CA PRO A 362 11.49 -10.29 -3.40
C PRO A 362 11.32 -10.42 -4.91
N LYS A 363 11.99 -11.41 -5.50
CA LYS A 363 11.70 -11.75 -6.89
C LYS A 363 10.25 -12.29 -6.96
N PRO A 364 9.43 -11.84 -7.92
CA PRO A 364 8.07 -12.38 -8.09
C PRO A 364 8.02 -13.91 -8.04
N GLY A 365 7.16 -14.45 -7.18
CA GLY A 365 6.98 -15.89 -6.96
C GLY A 365 8.12 -16.61 -6.22
N SER A 366 9.15 -15.90 -5.73
CA SER A 366 10.26 -16.55 -4.99
C SER A 366 9.97 -16.76 -3.51
N LEU A 367 9.15 -15.89 -2.92
CA LEU A 367 8.76 -15.95 -1.52
C LEU A 367 7.24 -15.90 -1.44
N ASN A 368 6.66 -17.00 -0.95
CA ASN A 368 5.23 -17.21 -0.84
C ASN A 368 4.90 -17.55 0.61
N ILE A 369 3.84 -16.93 1.13
CA ILE A 369 3.26 -17.27 2.42
C ILE A 369 2.04 -18.14 2.14
N LYS A 370 1.94 -19.30 2.79
CA LYS A 370 0.77 -20.17 2.65
C LYS A 370 -0.40 -19.69 3.51
N ASP A 371 -1.61 -20.04 3.11
CA ASP A 371 -2.80 -19.81 3.93
C ASP A 371 -2.63 -20.47 5.30
N GLY A 372 -2.84 -19.70 6.36
CA GLY A 372 -2.69 -20.17 7.74
C GLY A 372 -1.25 -20.41 8.21
N GLU A 373 -0.24 -20.03 7.42
CA GLU A 373 1.17 -20.18 7.82
C GLU A 373 1.51 -19.32 9.05
N LEU A 374 2.26 -19.91 9.98
CA LEU A 374 2.69 -19.28 11.22
C LEU A 374 3.99 -18.50 11.02
N LEU A 375 3.86 -17.19 10.77
CA LEU A 375 5.00 -16.30 10.59
C LEU A 375 5.62 -15.89 11.92
N THR A 376 6.91 -15.57 11.90
CA THR A 376 7.62 -14.98 13.04
C THR A 376 7.99 -13.55 12.73
N LEU A 377 7.41 -12.60 13.45
CA LEU A 377 7.82 -11.19 13.39
C LEU A 377 8.77 -10.87 14.54
N ILE A 378 9.89 -10.23 14.23
CA ILE A 378 10.89 -9.75 15.19
C ILE A 378 11.06 -8.24 15.02
N SER A 379 11.04 -7.50 16.13
CA SER A 379 11.37 -6.07 16.18
C SER A 379 12.48 -5.85 17.21
N ASN A 380 13.58 -5.25 16.77
CA ASN A 380 14.74 -4.98 17.61
C ASN A 380 14.85 -3.48 17.88
N TYR A 381 15.07 -3.14 19.15
CA TYR A 381 15.31 -1.78 19.59
C TYR A 381 16.57 -1.72 20.45
N SER A 382 17.30 -0.61 20.40
CA SER A 382 18.35 -0.32 21.35
C SER A 382 17.72 -0.17 22.73
N SER A 383 18.30 -0.83 23.73
CA SER A 383 17.92 -0.67 25.14
C SER A 383 18.98 0.10 25.93
N LEU A 384 19.88 0.83 25.26
CA LEU A 384 20.87 1.72 25.93
C LEU A 384 20.22 2.81 26.77
N ARG A 385 18.94 3.10 26.49
CA ARG A 385 18.06 3.92 27.32
C ARG A 385 16.67 3.32 27.25
N MET A 386 15.82 3.70 28.19
CA MET A 386 14.41 3.39 28.12
C MET A 386 13.77 4.14 26.95
N HIS A 387 12.88 3.48 26.23
CA HIS A 387 12.00 4.08 25.23
C HIS A 387 10.53 3.85 25.58
N THR A 388 9.66 4.84 25.32
CA THR A 388 8.20 4.73 25.50
C THR A 388 7.46 4.88 24.18
N GLY A 389 6.28 4.26 24.05
CA GLY A 389 5.44 4.42 22.86
C GLY A 389 6.11 4.02 21.53
N VAL A 390 7.04 3.06 21.56
CA VAL A 390 7.69 2.60 20.32
C VAL A 390 6.82 1.59 19.60
N MET A 391 6.91 1.55 18.27
CA MET A 391 6.16 0.62 17.44
C MET A 391 7.07 -0.45 16.82
N GLY A 392 6.52 -1.63 16.57
CA GLY A 392 7.21 -2.72 15.89
C GLY A 392 6.34 -3.28 14.77
N LEU A 393 5.92 -2.42 13.84
CA LEU A 393 4.99 -2.82 12.77
C LEU A 393 5.76 -3.30 11.54
N PHE A 394 5.12 -4.15 10.74
CA PHE A 394 5.63 -4.60 9.46
C PHE A 394 4.56 -4.52 8.38
N TYR A 395 4.78 -3.67 7.38
CA TYR A 395 3.90 -3.46 6.24
C TYR A 395 4.31 -4.40 5.11
N LEU A 396 3.34 -5.13 4.55
CA LEU A 396 3.54 -6.05 3.43
C LEU A 396 2.54 -5.77 2.31
N LEU A 397 2.98 -5.95 1.07
CA LEU A 397 2.10 -6.12 -0.08
C LEU A 397 2.17 -7.57 -0.54
N LEU A 398 1.02 -8.26 -0.47
CA LEU A 398 0.88 -9.64 -0.94
C LEU A 398 -0.02 -9.67 -2.17
N VAL A 399 0.33 -10.51 -3.13
CA VAL A 399 -0.60 -10.90 -4.20
C VAL A 399 -1.18 -12.26 -3.84
N GLU A 400 -2.49 -12.30 -3.65
CA GLU A 400 -3.20 -13.56 -3.36
C GLU A 400 -3.18 -14.48 -4.59
N PRO A 401 -3.21 -15.81 -4.40
CA PRO A 401 -3.28 -16.77 -5.49
C PRO A 401 -4.46 -16.47 -6.40
N GLN A 402 -4.18 -16.04 -7.64
CA GLN A 402 -5.25 -15.82 -8.60
C GLN A 402 -5.89 -17.17 -8.95
N PRO A 403 -7.22 -17.28 -9.01
CA PRO A 403 -7.86 -18.48 -9.52
C PRO A 403 -7.28 -18.76 -10.90
N LYS A 404 -6.74 -19.97 -11.12
CA LYS A 404 -6.22 -20.37 -12.43
C LYS A 404 -7.34 -20.14 -13.43
N LEU A 405 -7.18 -19.10 -14.25
CA LEU A 405 -8.14 -18.78 -15.28
C LEU A 405 -8.19 -20.00 -16.21
N ASN A 406 -9.27 -20.78 -16.15
CA ASN A 406 -9.48 -21.83 -17.13
C ASN A 406 -9.44 -21.14 -18.49
N THR A 407 -8.47 -21.52 -19.31
CA THR A 407 -8.09 -20.95 -20.62
C THR A 407 -9.25 -20.85 -21.63
N LEU A 408 -10.44 -21.36 -21.29
CA LEU A 408 -11.67 -21.22 -22.04
C LEU A 408 -12.35 -19.84 -21.90
N PHE A 409 -12.28 -19.17 -20.74
CA PHE A 409 -13.01 -17.91 -20.52
C PHE A 409 -12.30 -16.68 -21.09
N SER A 410 -10.97 -16.65 -21.11
CA SER A 410 -10.20 -15.53 -21.71
C SER A 410 -10.35 -15.47 -23.24
N LEU A 411 -10.52 -16.63 -23.90
CA LEU A 411 -10.84 -16.65 -25.32
C LEU A 411 -12.22 -16.03 -25.59
N GLN A 412 -13.17 -16.10 -24.65
CA GLN A 412 -14.53 -15.61 -24.86
C GLN A 412 -14.63 -14.08 -24.73
N GLU A 413 -13.88 -13.45 -23.82
CA GLU A 413 -13.89 -11.97 -23.71
C GLU A 413 -13.05 -11.26 -24.78
N VAL A 414 -12.01 -11.90 -25.32
CA VAL A 414 -11.18 -11.29 -26.39
C VAL A 414 -11.78 -11.51 -27.78
N THR A 415 -12.49 -12.62 -28.01
CA THR A 415 -13.07 -12.91 -29.33
C THR A 415 -14.34 -12.13 -29.63
N VAL A 416 -15.16 -11.80 -28.64
CA VAL A 416 -16.45 -11.13 -28.86
C VAL A 416 -16.28 -9.68 -29.35
N PRO A 417 -15.41 -8.82 -28.77
CA PRO A 417 -15.20 -7.46 -29.28
C PRO A 417 -14.54 -7.47 -30.66
N TYR A 418 -13.55 -8.33 -30.88
CA TYR A 418 -12.79 -8.39 -32.13
C TYR A 418 -13.61 -8.91 -33.32
N LEU A 419 -14.50 -9.91 -33.11
CA LEU A 419 -15.43 -10.36 -34.16
C LEU A 419 -16.49 -9.30 -34.48
N VAL A 420 -16.96 -8.55 -33.48
CA VAL A 420 -17.96 -7.49 -33.67
C VAL A 420 -17.38 -6.29 -34.40
N GLU A 421 -16.10 -5.97 -34.20
CA GLU A 421 -15.43 -4.84 -34.86
C GLU A 421 -14.94 -5.18 -36.29
N HIS A 422 -14.77 -6.47 -36.62
CA HIS A 422 -14.21 -6.93 -37.90
C HIS A 422 -15.12 -7.84 -38.74
N TRP A 423 -16.43 -7.88 -38.44
CA TRP A 423 -17.43 -8.64 -39.22
C TRP A 423 -17.45 -8.31 -40.73
N TRP A 424 -17.06 -7.09 -41.11
CA TRP A 424 -16.93 -6.66 -42.52
C TRP A 424 -15.84 -7.43 -43.28
N VAL A 425 -14.82 -7.96 -42.60
CA VAL A 425 -13.78 -8.79 -43.21
C VAL A 425 -14.36 -10.15 -43.64
N LEU A 426 -15.30 -10.71 -42.86
CA LEU A 426 -16.01 -11.94 -43.23
C LEU A 426 -16.95 -11.71 -44.42
N LEU A 427 -17.58 -10.55 -44.51
CA LEU A 427 -18.39 -10.17 -45.68
C LEU A 427 -17.54 -9.99 -46.95
N LEU A 428 -16.37 -9.35 -46.83
CA LEU A 428 -15.43 -9.21 -47.95
C LEU A 428 -14.90 -10.56 -48.41
N ALA A 429 -14.53 -11.45 -47.48
CA ALA A 429 -14.07 -12.80 -47.79
C ALA A 429 -15.19 -13.62 -48.48
N GLY A 430 -16.42 -13.53 -47.98
CA GLY A 430 -17.59 -14.15 -48.62
C GLY A 430 -17.86 -13.61 -50.02
N GLY A 431 -17.75 -12.30 -50.21
CA GLY A 431 -17.89 -11.64 -51.50
C GLY A 431 -16.83 -12.08 -52.52
N ILE A 432 -15.56 -12.15 -52.09
CA ILE A 432 -14.45 -12.62 -52.94
C ILE A 432 -14.65 -14.09 -53.33
N MET A 433 -15.06 -14.94 -52.39
CA MET A 433 -15.34 -16.35 -52.66
C MET A 433 -16.49 -16.54 -53.64
N ALA A 434 -17.55 -15.73 -53.56
CA ALA A 434 -18.65 -15.75 -54.52
C ALA A 434 -18.22 -15.31 -55.92
N VAL A 435 -17.36 -14.28 -56.03
CA VAL A 435 -16.82 -13.82 -57.32
C VAL A 435 -15.90 -14.88 -57.94
N VAL A 436 -15.05 -15.52 -57.14
CA VAL A 436 -14.18 -16.60 -57.61
C VAL A 436 -15.00 -17.82 -58.04
N ALA A 437 -16.02 -18.21 -57.28
CA ALA A 437 -16.92 -19.29 -57.64
C ALA A 437 -17.70 -18.98 -58.93
N ALA A 438 -18.19 -17.74 -59.09
CA ALA A 438 -18.87 -17.29 -60.31
C ALA A 438 -17.91 -17.25 -61.51
N ALA A 439 -16.68 -16.81 -61.32
CA ALA A 439 -15.65 -16.82 -62.37
C ALA A 439 -15.29 -18.25 -62.79
N ILE A 440 -15.14 -19.18 -61.84
CA ILE A 440 -14.88 -20.60 -62.12
C ILE A 440 -16.08 -21.23 -62.83
N TYR A 441 -17.31 -20.96 -62.37
CA TYR A 441 -18.54 -21.46 -62.99
C TYR A 441 -18.70 -20.95 -64.43
N ARG A 442 -18.44 -19.66 -64.65
CA ARG A 442 -18.49 -19.04 -65.98
C ARG A 442 -17.42 -19.61 -66.92
N ARG A 443 -16.19 -19.81 -66.42
CA ARG A 443 -15.10 -20.42 -67.19
C ARG A 443 -15.40 -21.87 -67.57
N ARG A 444 -16.14 -22.60 -66.72
CA ARG A 444 -16.57 -23.99 -66.96
C ARG A 444 -17.68 -24.06 -68.02
N ASN A 445 -18.65 -23.15 -67.97
CA ASN A 445 -19.68 -23.04 -69.01
C ASN A 445 -19.14 -22.55 -70.36
N GLU A 446 -18.06 -21.76 -70.39
CA GLU A 446 -17.39 -21.38 -71.64
C GLU A 446 -16.59 -22.54 -72.26
N THR A 447 -16.04 -23.44 -71.44
CA THR A 447 -15.31 -24.63 -71.95
C THR A 447 -16.23 -25.76 -72.45
N ASP A 448 -17.46 -25.87 -71.93
CA ASP A 448 -18.46 -26.82 -72.45
C ASP A 448 -19.14 -26.36 -73.77
N SER A 449 -18.86 -25.13 -74.24
CA SER A 449 -19.45 -24.59 -75.48
C SER A 449 -18.60 -24.82 -76.75
N TYR A 450 -17.44 -25.48 -76.65
CA TYR A 450 -16.51 -25.71 -77.78
C TYR A 450 -16.24 -27.19 -78.10
N GLN A 451 -17.17 -28.09 -77.81
CA GLN A 451 -17.20 -29.41 -78.43
C GLN A 451 -18.63 -29.78 -78.83
N MET A 452 -19.08 -29.28 -79.97
CA MET A 452 -19.89 -29.99 -80.97
C MET A 452 -20.20 -29.02 -82.11
N VAL A 453 -19.63 -29.28 -83.30
CA VAL A 453 -20.20 -29.16 -84.67
C VAL A 453 -19.06 -29.27 -85.70
N VAL A 454 -18.99 -30.46 -86.33
CA VAL A 454 -18.73 -30.77 -87.76
C VAL A 454 -17.37 -30.32 -88.35
N ASN A 455 -16.49 -31.18 -88.89
CA ASN A 455 -16.68 -32.24 -89.90
C ASN A 455 -15.52 -33.25 -89.86
#